data_AF-A0A2A2LA04-F1
#
_entry.id   AF-A0A2A2LA04-F1
#
_cell.length_a   1.000
_cell.length_b   1.000
_cell.length_c   1.000
_cell.angle_alpha   90.00
_cell.angle_beta   90.00
_cell.angle_gamma   90.00
#
_symmetry.space_group_name_H-M   'P 1'
#
loop_
_entity.id
_entity.type
_entity.pdbx_description
1 polymer ?
#
loop_
_entity_poly.entity_id
_entity_poly.type
_entity_poly.pdbx_seq_one_letter_code
_entity_poly.pdbx_strand_id
1 'polypeptide(L)'
;MDMQFSEFVRSCLEKQPPQCFQMKPCTSKAAAAETSRMIEDVCSLKEAAAEPFLPATGRLLQQIVYKQAAPQRHQTFFMAFRRMHRTVKKYNDRSNYIKLLTQIEQKASTSKAVYTLTEEVIRFIAASFIDQLYLLETIRSHSLQAATQALGQIQMTHWEKLSLVLVAACAEVNDAVWTEMERLKQVYAKVGKHFNRVDQRFPNELNELAVARRMAIRPKRKQQHKQQNRVQEILQMTDE
;
A
#
# COMPACT_ATOMS: atom_id res chain seq x y z
N MET A 1 2.56 -21.63 -3.41
CA MET A 1 1.67 -21.25 -2.29
C MET A 1 1.11 -19.83 -2.42
N ASP A 2 1.88 -18.84 -2.92
CA ASP A 2 1.40 -17.44 -3.00
C ASP A 2 0.19 -17.18 -3.93
N MET A 3 0.03 -17.93 -5.02
CA MET A 3 -1.05 -17.69 -6.00
C MET A 3 -2.44 -17.99 -5.41
N GLN A 4 -2.61 -19.15 -4.76
CA GLN A 4 -3.89 -19.56 -4.16
C GLN A 4 -4.33 -18.63 -3.03
N PHE A 5 -3.38 -18.12 -2.24
CA PHE A 5 -3.69 -17.14 -1.19
C PHE A 5 -4.06 -15.77 -1.78
N SER A 6 -3.40 -15.34 -2.85
CA SER A 6 -3.77 -14.10 -3.55
C SER A 6 -5.15 -14.16 -4.20
N GLU A 7 -5.55 -15.32 -4.72
CA GLU A 7 -6.90 -15.56 -5.26
C GLU A 7 -7.95 -15.55 -4.16
N PHE A 8 -7.65 -16.17 -3.02
CA PHE A 8 -8.49 -16.09 -1.82
C PHE A 8 -8.71 -14.64 -1.38
N VAL A 9 -7.64 -13.85 -1.26
CA VAL A 9 -7.72 -12.43 -0.88
C VAL A 9 -8.62 -11.66 -1.86
N ARG A 10 -8.47 -11.88 -3.18
CA ARG A 10 -9.33 -11.24 -4.19
C ARG A 10 -10.79 -11.65 -4.04
N SER A 11 -11.08 -12.92 -3.79
CA SER A 11 -12.45 -13.40 -3.59
C SER A 11 -13.15 -12.74 -2.38
N CYS A 12 -12.38 -12.44 -1.33
CA CYS A 12 -12.89 -11.70 -0.16
C CYS A 12 -13.20 -10.23 -0.47
N LEU A 13 -12.54 -9.64 -1.47
CA LEU A 13 -12.72 -8.23 -1.86
C LEU A 13 -13.88 -8.02 -2.83
N GLU A 14 -14.32 -9.06 -3.55
CA GLU A 14 -15.43 -8.97 -4.51
C GLU A 14 -16.80 -8.73 -3.84
N LYS A 15 -16.96 -9.18 -2.59
CA LYS A 15 -18.21 -9.06 -1.84
C LYS A 15 -18.04 -8.06 -0.69
N GLN A 16 -18.53 -6.84 -0.90
CA GLN A 16 -18.57 -5.86 0.19
C GLN A 16 -19.58 -6.34 1.26
N PRO A 17 -19.20 -6.37 2.55
CA PRO A 17 -20.07 -6.90 3.59
C PRO A 17 -21.32 -6.00 3.74
N PRO A 18 -22.53 -6.58 3.72
CA PRO A 18 -23.77 -5.81 3.81
C PRO A 18 -23.98 -5.21 5.20
N GLN A 19 -23.41 -5.83 6.24
CA GLN A 19 -23.64 -5.42 7.62
C GLN A 19 -22.34 -5.43 8.46
N CYS A 20 -21.97 -4.25 8.98
CA CYS A 20 -20.71 -4.05 9.73
C CYS A 20 -20.69 -4.70 11.13
N PHE A 21 -21.83 -4.70 11.82
CA PHE A 21 -21.96 -5.13 13.21
C PHE A 21 -23.03 -6.19 13.38
N GLN A 22 -22.82 -7.10 14.32
CA GLN A 22 -23.82 -8.07 14.73
C GLN A 22 -25.07 -7.38 15.30
N MET A 23 -26.25 -8.00 15.10
CA MET A 23 -27.53 -7.44 15.57
C MET A 23 -27.68 -7.42 17.09
N LYS A 24 -26.99 -8.31 17.80
CA LYS A 24 -27.07 -8.43 19.26
C LYS A 24 -25.84 -7.78 19.92
N PRO A 25 -26.02 -6.99 20.99
CA PRO A 25 -24.90 -6.42 21.72
C PRO A 25 -24.16 -7.49 22.54
N CYS A 26 -22.92 -7.18 22.92
CA CYS A 26 -22.15 -8.03 23.83
C CYS A 26 -22.86 -8.15 25.18
N THR A 27 -23.09 -9.38 25.65
CA THR A 27 -23.74 -9.66 26.95
C THR A 27 -22.75 -9.73 28.11
N SER A 28 -21.48 -10.07 27.83
CA SER A 28 -20.42 -10.17 28.83
C SER A 28 -19.52 -8.94 28.85
N LYS A 29 -19.16 -8.47 30.05
CA LYS A 29 -18.20 -7.36 30.24
C LYS A 29 -16.83 -7.67 29.64
N ALA A 30 -16.37 -8.92 29.73
CA ALA A 30 -15.08 -9.33 29.17
C ALA A 30 -15.10 -9.30 27.63
N ALA A 31 -16.17 -9.81 27.02
CA ALA A 31 -16.37 -9.76 25.57
C ALA A 31 -16.52 -8.33 25.06
N ALA A 32 -17.22 -7.46 25.81
CA ALA A 32 -17.33 -6.05 25.47
C ALA A 32 -15.96 -5.34 25.50
N ALA A 33 -15.14 -5.58 26.52
CA ALA A 33 -13.79 -4.99 26.62
C ALA A 33 -12.86 -5.46 25.48
N GLU A 34 -12.93 -6.74 25.11
CA GLU A 34 -12.15 -7.29 24.00
C GLU A 34 -12.60 -6.71 22.65
N THR A 35 -13.90 -6.61 22.41
CA THR A 35 -14.48 -6.01 21.20
C THR A 35 -14.11 -4.53 21.10
N SER A 36 -14.16 -3.77 22.19
CA SER A 36 -13.75 -2.35 22.19
C SER A 36 -12.28 -2.20 21.79
N ARG A 37 -11.38 -3.02 22.34
CA ARG A 37 -9.95 -3.02 21.93
C ARG A 37 -9.78 -3.36 20.46
N MET A 38 -10.47 -4.38 19.96
CA MET A 38 -10.42 -4.74 18.54
C MET A 38 -10.89 -3.58 17.65
N ILE A 39 -11.95 -2.87 18.03
CA ILE A 39 -12.44 -1.71 17.29
C ILE A 39 -11.41 -0.58 17.31
N GLU A 40 -10.79 -0.29 18.45
CA GLU A 40 -9.71 0.71 18.56
C GLU A 40 -8.52 0.33 17.66
N ASP A 41 -8.08 -0.94 17.70
CA ASP A 41 -7.00 -1.45 16.85
C ASP A 41 -7.36 -1.32 15.36
N VAL A 42 -8.61 -1.65 14.97
CA VAL A 42 -9.11 -1.50 13.59
C VAL A 42 -9.21 -0.03 13.18
N CYS A 43 -9.62 0.87 14.08
CA CYS A 43 -9.65 2.31 13.81
C CYS A 43 -8.23 2.86 13.58
N SER A 44 -7.21 2.32 14.26
CA SER A 44 -5.81 2.71 13.99
C SER A 44 -5.35 2.41 12.56
N LEU A 45 -5.99 1.44 11.87
CA LEU A 45 -5.75 1.18 10.44
C LEU A 45 -6.17 2.36 9.56
N LYS A 46 -7.16 3.16 10.00
CA LYS A 46 -7.65 4.31 9.23
C LYS A 46 -6.59 5.41 9.19
N GLU A 47 -5.96 5.71 10.31
CA GLU A 47 -4.88 6.69 10.38
C GLU A 47 -3.72 6.27 9.48
N ALA A 48 -3.39 4.98 9.49
CA ALA A 48 -2.41 4.42 8.57
C ALA A 48 -2.87 4.57 7.10
N ALA A 49 -4.11 4.21 6.78
CA ALA A 49 -4.62 4.27 5.41
C ALA A 49 -4.89 5.68 4.88
N ALA A 50 -5.06 6.68 5.75
CA ALA A 50 -5.45 8.04 5.38
C ALA A 50 -4.31 8.81 4.67
N GLU A 51 -3.06 8.52 5.01
CA GLU A 51 -1.94 9.17 4.35
C GLU A 51 -1.73 8.57 2.95
N PRO A 52 -1.79 9.39 1.87
CA PRO A 52 -1.53 8.92 0.53
C PRO A 52 -0.08 8.48 0.39
N PHE A 53 0.14 7.38 -0.31
CA PHE A 53 1.47 6.94 -0.67
C PHE A 53 2.06 7.89 -1.70
N LEU A 54 3.17 8.54 -1.36
CA LEU A 54 3.90 9.51 -2.19
C LEU A 54 3.05 10.73 -2.61
N PRO A 55 2.66 11.65 -1.71
CA PRO A 55 1.82 12.79 -2.08
C PRO A 55 2.50 13.80 -3.02
N ALA A 56 3.78 14.10 -2.79
CA ALA A 56 4.54 15.02 -3.64
C ALA A 56 5.01 14.33 -4.93
N THR A 57 5.73 13.22 -4.78
CA THR A 57 6.27 12.41 -5.87
C THR A 57 5.16 11.87 -6.76
N GLY A 58 4.00 11.48 -6.20
CA GLY A 58 2.85 11.01 -6.98
C GLY A 58 2.31 12.05 -7.95
N ARG A 59 2.27 13.33 -7.56
CA ARG A 59 1.91 14.43 -8.47
C ARG A 59 2.94 14.60 -9.57
N LEU A 60 4.23 14.50 -9.24
CA LEU A 60 5.31 14.56 -10.21
C LEU A 60 5.25 13.40 -11.22
N LEU A 61 5.03 12.17 -10.75
CA LEU A 61 4.83 10.99 -11.59
C LEU A 61 3.68 11.22 -12.57
N GLN A 62 2.56 11.76 -12.09
CA GLN A 62 1.40 12.09 -12.93
C GLN A 62 1.75 13.13 -13.99
N GLN A 63 2.49 14.19 -13.63
CA GLN A 63 2.95 15.22 -14.58
C GLN A 63 3.89 14.65 -15.65
N ILE A 64 4.85 13.80 -15.25
CA ILE A 64 5.76 13.12 -16.19
C ILE A 64 4.94 12.26 -17.16
N VAL A 65 4.01 11.45 -16.63
CA VAL A 65 3.14 10.62 -17.47
C VAL A 65 2.30 11.47 -18.43
N TYR A 66 1.71 12.56 -17.94
CA TYR A 66 0.91 13.46 -18.77
C TYR A 66 1.73 14.09 -19.90
N LYS A 67 2.89 14.67 -19.58
CA LYS A 67 3.74 15.37 -20.57
C LYS A 67 4.40 14.42 -21.57
N GLN A 68 4.80 13.23 -21.13
CA GLN A 68 5.61 12.31 -21.94
C GLN A 68 4.79 11.17 -22.59
N ALA A 69 3.47 11.08 -22.33
CA ALA A 69 2.62 10.02 -22.88
C ALA A 69 2.56 9.97 -24.41
N ALA A 70 2.42 11.12 -25.07
CA ALA A 70 2.36 11.17 -26.54
C ALA A 70 3.75 10.99 -27.18
N PRO A 71 4.81 11.73 -26.77
CA PRO A 71 6.14 11.56 -27.34
C PRO A 71 6.71 10.16 -27.18
N GLN A 72 6.42 9.50 -26.05
CA GLN A 72 7.00 8.20 -25.69
C GLN A 72 5.99 7.05 -25.84
N ARG A 73 4.95 7.20 -26.68
CA ARG A 73 3.83 6.26 -26.77
C ARG A 73 4.25 4.82 -27.02
N HIS A 74 5.22 4.63 -27.93
CA HIS A 74 5.71 3.34 -28.40
C HIS A 74 6.98 2.88 -27.70
N GLN A 75 7.53 3.69 -26.79
CA GLN A 75 8.76 3.37 -26.09
C GLN A 75 8.51 2.42 -24.91
N THR A 76 9.21 1.29 -24.92
CA THR A 76 9.03 0.22 -23.93
C THR A 76 9.40 0.67 -22.51
N PHE A 77 10.51 1.42 -22.37
CA PHE A 77 10.94 1.98 -21.07
C PHE A 77 9.85 2.87 -20.44
N PHE A 78 9.18 3.67 -21.27
CA PHE A 78 8.10 4.53 -20.81
C PHE A 78 6.79 3.77 -20.55
N MET A 79 6.53 2.68 -21.29
CA MET A 79 5.44 1.75 -20.96
C MET A 79 5.63 1.12 -19.57
N ALA A 80 6.84 0.69 -19.22
CA ALA A 80 7.14 0.18 -17.89
C ALA A 80 6.93 1.23 -16.80
N PHE A 81 7.39 2.46 -17.01
CA PHE A 81 7.15 3.57 -16.08
C PHE A 81 5.65 3.89 -15.90
N ARG A 82 4.88 3.93 -16.99
CA ARG A 82 3.41 4.11 -16.92
C ARG A 82 2.74 2.99 -16.14
N ARG A 83 3.21 1.74 -16.29
CA ARG A 83 2.68 0.60 -15.54
C ARG A 83 2.91 0.77 -14.04
N MET A 84 4.12 1.16 -13.63
CA MET A 84 4.44 1.51 -12.24
C MET A 84 3.50 2.61 -11.71
N HIS A 85 3.38 3.73 -12.43
CA HIS A 85 2.50 4.84 -12.02
C HIS A 85 1.03 4.42 -11.86
N ARG A 86 0.51 3.57 -12.77
CA ARG A 86 -0.86 3.02 -12.64
C ARG A 86 -1.02 2.19 -11.37
N THR A 87 -0.03 1.38 -11.01
CA THR A 87 -0.07 0.60 -9.76
C THR A 87 0.00 1.50 -8.53
N VAL A 88 0.82 2.56 -8.56
CA VAL A 88 0.86 3.59 -7.50
C VAL A 88 -0.51 4.27 -7.35
N LYS A 89 -1.15 4.66 -8.46
CA LYS A 89 -2.50 5.22 -8.44
C LYS A 89 -3.53 4.24 -7.85
N LYS A 90 -3.46 2.96 -8.22
CA LYS A 90 -4.31 1.91 -7.67
C LYS A 90 -4.11 1.74 -6.16
N TYR A 91 -2.87 1.78 -5.68
CA TYR A 91 -2.58 1.74 -4.23
C TYR A 91 -3.17 2.94 -3.49
N ASN A 92 -3.19 4.12 -4.11
CA ASN A 92 -3.79 5.31 -3.52
C ASN A 92 -5.32 5.34 -3.58
N ASP A 93 -5.94 4.57 -4.48
CA ASP A 93 -7.40 4.46 -4.58
C ASP A 93 -7.96 3.49 -3.52
N ARG A 94 -7.86 3.90 -2.25
CA ARG A 94 -8.36 3.15 -1.07
C ARG A 94 -9.68 3.69 -0.53
N SER A 95 -10.44 4.39 -1.38
CA SER A 95 -11.64 5.11 -0.99
C SER A 95 -12.69 4.22 -0.30
N ASN A 96 -12.93 3.00 -0.81
CA ASN A 96 -13.88 2.07 -0.22
C ASN A 96 -13.44 1.54 1.14
N TYR A 97 -12.15 1.23 1.29
CA TYR A 97 -11.57 0.76 2.56
C TYR A 97 -11.65 1.85 3.64
N ILE A 98 -11.27 3.08 3.31
CA ILE A 98 -11.33 4.23 4.23
C ILE A 98 -12.78 4.56 4.61
N LYS A 99 -13.72 4.49 3.65
CA LYS A 99 -15.15 4.66 3.92
C LYS A 99 -15.66 3.62 4.92
N LEU A 100 -15.31 2.35 4.73
CA LEU A 100 -15.72 1.28 5.66
C LEU A 100 -15.18 1.53 7.07
N LEU A 101 -13.88 1.84 7.21
CA LEU A 101 -13.29 2.13 8.52
C LEU A 101 -13.94 3.35 9.19
N THR A 102 -14.27 4.38 8.41
CA THR A 102 -14.98 5.56 8.91
C THR A 102 -16.39 5.23 9.39
N GLN A 103 -17.12 4.35 8.68
CA GLN A 103 -18.43 3.88 9.11
C GLN A 103 -18.37 3.08 10.42
N ILE A 104 -17.34 2.25 10.59
CA ILE A 104 -17.10 1.49 11.82
C ILE A 104 -16.86 2.45 12.99
N GLU A 105 -15.96 3.42 12.82
CA GLU A 105 -15.62 4.43 13.83
C GLU A 105 -16.82 5.29 14.25
N GLN A 106 -17.61 5.76 13.27
CA GLN A 106 -18.82 6.56 13.54
C GLN A 106 -19.85 5.76 14.32
N LYS A 107 -20.11 4.51 13.91
CA LYS A 107 -21.09 3.64 14.60
C LYS A 107 -20.62 3.25 15.99
N ALA A 108 -19.32 2.99 16.17
CA ALA A 108 -18.73 2.71 17.48
C ALA A 108 -18.86 3.91 18.42
N SER A 109 -18.60 5.13 17.93
CA SER A 109 -18.70 6.37 18.72
C SER A 109 -20.14 6.74 19.08
N THR A 110 -21.11 6.41 18.22
CA THR A 110 -22.52 6.79 18.43
C THR A 110 -23.26 5.80 19.33
N SER A 111 -22.81 4.55 19.38
CA SER A 111 -23.50 3.49 20.11
C SER A 111 -23.18 3.50 21.60
N LYS A 112 -24.22 3.48 22.44
CA LYS A 112 -24.07 3.29 23.90
C LYS A 112 -23.74 1.85 24.29
N ALA A 113 -24.03 0.89 23.41
CA ALA A 113 -23.76 -0.53 23.62
C ALA A 113 -22.62 -1.01 22.71
N VAL A 114 -21.83 -1.96 23.18
CA VAL A 114 -20.72 -2.53 22.40
C VAL A 114 -21.24 -3.66 21.51
N TYR A 115 -21.12 -3.47 20.20
CA TYR A 115 -21.48 -4.47 19.20
C TYR A 115 -20.21 -5.07 18.58
N THR A 116 -20.21 -6.37 18.37
CA THR A 116 -19.11 -7.08 17.71
C THR A 116 -19.17 -6.87 16.20
N LEU A 117 -18.01 -6.71 15.55
CA LEU A 117 -17.93 -6.71 14.09
C LEU A 117 -18.32 -8.09 13.53
N THR A 118 -18.97 -8.09 12.38
CA THR A 118 -19.27 -9.34 11.66
C THR A 118 -17.97 -9.98 11.16
N GLU A 119 -17.88 -11.31 11.17
CA GLU A 119 -16.70 -12.03 10.65
C GLU A 119 -16.36 -11.64 9.21
N GLU A 120 -17.37 -11.45 8.35
CA GLU A 120 -17.21 -11.01 6.96
C GLU A 120 -16.47 -9.67 6.85
N VAL A 121 -16.74 -8.76 7.78
CA VAL A 121 -16.14 -7.41 7.82
C VAL A 121 -14.70 -7.50 8.23
N ILE A 122 -14.40 -8.33 9.23
CA ILE A 122 -13.02 -8.57 9.68
C ILE A 122 -12.21 -9.24 8.56
N ARG A 123 -12.79 -10.23 7.85
CA ARG A 123 -12.16 -10.86 6.67
C ARG A 123 -11.91 -9.84 5.56
N PHE A 124 -12.88 -8.97 5.26
CA PHE A 124 -12.73 -7.93 4.25
C PHE A 124 -11.61 -6.93 4.62
N ILE A 125 -11.53 -6.52 5.89
CA ILE A 125 -10.47 -5.61 6.37
C ILE A 125 -9.10 -6.29 6.26
N ALA A 126 -8.97 -7.54 6.68
CA ALA A 126 -7.74 -8.31 6.60
C ALA A 126 -7.30 -8.53 5.15
N ALA A 127 -8.23 -8.91 4.27
CA ALA A 127 -7.98 -9.06 2.84
C ALA A 127 -7.54 -7.74 2.18
N SER A 128 -8.21 -6.63 2.51
CA SER A 128 -7.85 -5.29 2.01
C SER A 128 -6.44 -4.88 2.45
N PHE A 129 -6.07 -5.21 3.68
CA PHE A 129 -4.73 -4.94 4.20
C PHE A 129 -3.66 -5.77 3.47
N ILE A 130 -3.93 -7.05 3.23
CA ILE A 130 -2.98 -7.93 2.54
C ILE A 130 -2.85 -7.56 1.06
N ASP A 131 -3.95 -7.18 0.39
CA ASP A 131 -3.89 -6.68 -1.00
C ASP A 131 -2.99 -5.44 -1.12
N GLN A 132 -2.97 -4.57 -0.11
CA GLN A 132 -2.02 -3.44 -0.06
C GLN A 132 -0.56 -3.90 -0.11
N LEU A 133 -0.21 -4.97 0.60
CA LEU A 133 1.15 -5.52 0.58
C LEU A 133 1.51 -6.08 -0.79
N TYR A 134 0.59 -6.82 -1.42
CA TYR A 134 0.79 -7.31 -2.79
C TYR A 134 0.93 -6.17 -3.81
N LEU A 135 0.17 -5.08 -3.63
CA LEU A 135 0.29 -3.89 -4.46
C LEU A 135 1.64 -3.21 -4.27
N LEU A 136 2.16 -3.09 -3.04
CA LEU A 136 3.51 -2.54 -2.80
C LEU A 136 4.61 -3.40 -3.42
N GLU A 137 4.51 -4.72 -3.32
CA GLU A 137 5.44 -5.63 -3.99
C GLU A 137 5.41 -5.42 -5.51
N THR A 138 4.20 -5.29 -6.07
CA THR A 138 3.99 -5.03 -7.50
C THR A 138 4.58 -3.67 -7.91
N ILE A 139 4.39 -2.62 -7.10
CA ILE A 139 4.99 -1.30 -7.31
C ILE A 139 6.52 -1.41 -7.34
N ARG A 140 7.11 -2.10 -6.37
CA ARG A 140 8.56 -2.33 -6.31
C ARG A 140 9.07 -3.04 -7.57
N SER A 141 8.40 -4.12 -7.98
CA SER A 141 8.76 -4.89 -9.17
C SER A 141 8.69 -4.03 -10.45
N HIS A 142 7.60 -3.28 -10.63
CA HIS A 142 7.45 -2.37 -11.76
C HIS A 142 8.45 -1.22 -11.73
N SER A 143 8.77 -0.69 -10.55
CA SER A 143 9.79 0.36 -10.37
C SER A 143 11.17 -0.15 -10.79
N LEU A 144 11.56 -1.35 -10.35
CA LEU A 144 12.83 -1.96 -10.75
C LEU A 144 12.91 -2.21 -12.26
N GLN A 145 11.82 -2.71 -12.86
CA GLN A 145 11.74 -2.92 -14.30
C GLN A 145 11.87 -1.60 -15.07
N ALA A 146 11.15 -0.56 -14.64
CA ALA A 146 11.20 0.77 -15.27
C ALA A 146 12.60 1.40 -15.15
N ALA A 147 13.23 1.32 -13.98
CA ALA A 147 14.58 1.79 -13.76
C ALA A 147 15.60 1.06 -14.64
N THR A 148 15.50 -0.27 -14.75
CA THR A 148 16.40 -1.08 -15.59
C THR A 148 16.30 -0.69 -17.06
N GLN A 149 15.08 -0.49 -17.57
CA GLN A 149 14.88 -0.07 -18.96
C GLN A 149 15.34 1.36 -19.21
N ALA A 150 15.15 2.28 -18.26
CA ALA A 150 15.66 3.64 -18.35
C ALA A 150 17.20 3.69 -18.29
N LEU A 151 17.84 2.86 -17.46
CA LEU A 151 19.30 2.72 -17.46
C LEU A 151 19.83 2.22 -18.81
N GLY A 152 19.12 1.29 -19.46
CA GLY A 152 19.46 0.85 -20.81
C GLY A 152 19.42 2.00 -21.83
N GLN A 153 18.47 2.93 -21.70
CA GLN A 153 18.41 4.12 -22.56
C GLN A 153 19.61 5.06 -22.32
N ILE A 154 20.01 5.25 -21.05
CA ILE A 154 21.20 6.03 -20.70
C ILE A 154 22.47 5.41 -21.29
N GLN A 155 22.62 4.08 -21.22
CA GLN A 155 23.77 3.38 -21.80
C GLN A 155 23.84 3.53 -23.33
N MET A 156 22.70 3.66 -23.99
CA MET A 156 22.60 3.93 -25.42
C MET A 156 22.70 5.43 -25.76
N THR A 157 22.96 6.30 -24.77
CA THR A 157 22.97 7.77 -24.90
C THR A 157 21.68 8.36 -25.47
N HIS A 158 20.56 7.66 -25.26
CA HIS A 158 19.24 8.04 -25.77
C HIS A 158 18.38 8.57 -24.64
N TRP A 159 17.71 9.71 -24.88
CA TRP A 159 16.75 10.31 -23.94
C TRP A 159 17.32 10.45 -22.51
N GLU A 160 18.62 10.74 -22.40
CA GLU A 160 19.38 10.63 -21.14
C GLU A 160 18.75 11.45 -20.01
N LYS A 161 18.43 12.73 -20.27
CA LYS A 161 17.77 13.62 -19.31
C LYS A 161 16.46 13.01 -18.77
N LEU A 162 15.58 12.54 -19.67
CA LEU A 162 14.32 11.90 -19.27
C LEU A 162 14.59 10.62 -18.47
N SER A 163 15.48 9.76 -18.97
CA SER A 163 15.80 8.47 -18.34
C SER A 163 16.40 8.63 -16.95
N LEU A 164 17.24 9.66 -16.73
CA LEU A 164 17.75 10.02 -15.40
C LEU A 164 16.61 10.40 -14.44
N VAL A 165 15.67 11.23 -14.90
CA VAL A 165 14.48 11.60 -14.11
C VAL A 165 13.65 10.37 -13.77
N LEU A 166 13.44 9.44 -14.71
CA LEU A 166 12.68 8.21 -14.46
C LEU A 166 13.39 7.31 -13.45
N VAL A 167 14.71 7.15 -13.54
CA VAL A 167 15.50 6.37 -12.56
C VAL A 167 15.41 7.00 -11.18
N ALA A 168 15.56 8.32 -11.07
CA ALA A 168 15.45 9.04 -9.80
C ALA A 168 14.06 8.87 -9.17
N ALA A 169 13.00 9.00 -9.97
CA ALA A 169 11.63 8.78 -9.52
C ALA A 169 11.39 7.32 -9.08
N CYS A 170 11.93 6.33 -9.80
CA CYS A 170 11.84 4.93 -9.40
C CYS A 170 12.57 4.65 -8.09
N ALA A 171 13.73 5.27 -7.87
CA ALA A 171 14.48 5.16 -6.62
C ALA A 171 13.71 5.73 -5.42
N GLU A 172 13.08 6.90 -5.60
CA GLU A 172 12.23 7.52 -4.57
C GLU A 172 10.99 6.68 -4.28
N VAL A 173 10.32 6.16 -5.31
CA VAL A 173 9.21 5.21 -5.16
C VAL A 173 9.64 3.99 -4.35
N ASN A 174 10.82 3.43 -4.65
CA ASN A 174 11.31 2.24 -3.96
C ASN A 174 11.60 2.55 -2.47
N ASP A 175 12.25 3.67 -2.14
CA ASP A 175 12.51 4.08 -0.74
C ASP A 175 11.20 4.32 0.03
N ALA A 176 10.18 4.88 -0.63
CA ALA A 176 8.86 5.03 -0.04
C ALA A 176 8.15 3.69 0.18
N VAL A 177 8.25 2.73 -0.75
CA VAL A 177 7.72 1.36 -0.55
C VAL A 177 8.30 0.74 0.72
N TRP A 178 9.60 0.92 0.98
CA TRP A 178 10.24 0.43 2.21
C TRP A 178 9.66 1.07 3.48
N THR A 179 9.55 2.40 3.47
CA THR A 179 9.04 3.16 4.62
C THR A 179 7.60 2.79 4.93
N GLU A 180 6.79 2.64 3.87
CA GLU A 180 5.39 2.24 3.99
C GLU A 180 5.25 0.79 4.48
N MET A 181 6.10 -0.12 4.02
CA MET A 181 6.10 -1.51 4.48
C MET A 181 6.37 -1.63 5.98
N GLU A 182 7.35 -0.87 6.49
CA GLU A 182 7.66 -0.87 7.92
C GLU A 182 6.49 -0.32 8.75
N ARG A 183 5.83 0.72 8.26
CA ARG A 183 4.61 1.27 8.86
C ARG A 183 3.48 0.24 8.89
N LEU A 184 3.21 -0.43 7.78
CA LEU A 184 2.20 -1.50 7.70
C LEU A 184 2.54 -2.65 8.65
N LYS A 185 3.81 -3.04 8.77
CA LYS A 185 4.23 -4.08 9.70
C LYS A 185 3.90 -3.74 11.16
N GLN A 186 4.17 -2.50 11.58
CA GLN A 186 3.85 -2.03 12.94
C GLN A 186 2.35 -2.02 13.20
N VAL A 187 1.55 -1.63 12.21
CA VAL A 187 0.09 -1.60 12.31
C VAL A 187 -0.47 -3.03 12.35
N TYR A 188 0.04 -3.93 11.51
CA TYR A 188 -0.39 -5.34 11.48
C TYR A 188 -0.12 -6.06 12.80
N ALA A 189 0.97 -5.72 13.50
CA ALA A 189 1.28 -6.31 14.81
C ALA A 189 0.16 -6.08 15.86
N LYS A 190 -0.63 -5.02 15.73
CA LYS A 190 -1.78 -4.73 16.60
C LYS A 190 -3.01 -5.55 16.24
N VAL A 191 -3.27 -5.73 14.94
CA VAL A 191 -4.52 -6.33 14.43
C VAL A 191 -4.42 -7.81 14.03
N GLY A 192 -3.20 -8.34 13.82
CA GLY A 192 -2.97 -9.67 13.25
C GLY A 192 -3.61 -10.80 14.06
N LYS A 193 -3.55 -10.72 15.39
CA LYS A 193 -4.20 -11.70 16.28
C LYS A 193 -5.72 -11.72 16.12
N HIS A 194 -6.35 -10.56 15.88
CA HIS A 194 -7.79 -10.47 15.67
C HIS A 194 -8.19 -11.09 14.32
N PHE A 195 -7.37 -10.91 13.28
CA PHE A 195 -7.62 -11.51 11.97
C PHE A 195 -7.49 -13.03 11.99
N ASN A 196 -6.43 -13.57 12.60
CA ASN A 196 -6.21 -15.01 12.70
C ASN A 196 -7.31 -15.73 13.48
N ARG A 197 -7.86 -15.09 14.52
CA ARG A 197 -8.98 -15.63 15.31
C ARG A 197 -10.25 -15.84 14.49
N VAL A 198 -10.49 -14.99 13.48
CA VAL A 198 -11.67 -15.09 12.60
C VAL A 198 -11.44 -16.04 11.43
N ASP A 199 -10.22 -16.07 10.90
CA ASP A 199 -9.82 -17.01 9.86
C ASP A 199 -8.33 -17.36 10.00
N GLN A 200 -8.06 -18.63 10.30
CA GLN A 200 -6.72 -19.16 10.54
C GLN A 200 -5.80 -19.07 9.31
N ARG A 201 -6.35 -18.79 8.13
CA ARG A 201 -5.56 -18.55 6.91
C ARG A 201 -4.80 -17.23 6.97
N PHE A 202 -5.25 -16.27 7.78
CA PHE A 202 -4.50 -15.04 8.00
C PHE A 202 -3.37 -15.26 9.00
N PRO A 203 -2.17 -14.76 8.73
CA PRO A 203 -1.02 -14.96 9.60
C PRO A 203 -1.15 -14.17 10.91
N ASN A 204 -0.50 -14.64 11.97
CA ASN A 204 -0.43 -13.88 13.22
C ASN A 204 0.59 -12.74 13.10
N GLU A 205 1.73 -13.03 12.49
CA GLU A 205 2.77 -12.06 12.17
C GLU A 205 2.91 -11.87 10.66
N LEU A 206 3.11 -10.61 10.24
CA LEU A 206 3.27 -10.30 8.82
C LEU A 206 4.47 -11.01 8.19
N ASN A 207 5.50 -11.31 8.99
CA ASN A 207 6.70 -12.06 8.56
C ASN A 207 6.39 -13.50 8.14
N GLU A 208 5.22 -14.05 8.44
CA GLU A 208 4.81 -15.38 7.98
C GLU A 208 4.51 -15.38 6.47
N LEU A 209 4.17 -14.21 5.89
CA LEU A 209 3.93 -14.07 4.46
C LEU A 209 5.25 -13.99 3.67
N ALA A 210 5.34 -14.76 2.59
CA ALA A 210 6.48 -14.73 1.70
C ALA A 210 6.69 -13.33 1.07
N VAL A 211 5.60 -12.62 0.75
CA VAL A 211 5.60 -11.23 0.26
C VAL A 211 6.33 -10.31 1.23
N ALA A 212 5.96 -10.36 2.51
CA ALA A 212 6.56 -9.51 3.54
C ALA A 212 8.05 -9.84 3.73
N ARG A 213 8.43 -11.12 3.65
CA ARG A 213 9.86 -11.54 3.72
C ARG A 213 10.67 -10.98 2.55
N ARG A 214 10.16 -11.10 1.31
CA ARG A 214 10.83 -10.55 0.11
C ARG A 214 10.96 -9.04 0.20
N MET A 215 9.95 -8.39 0.77
CA MET A 215 9.90 -6.97 1.04
C MET A 215 10.65 -6.52 2.30
N ALA A 216 11.26 -7.42 3.09
CA ALA A 216 12.04 -7.05 4.29
C ALA A 216 13.54 -6.89 4.01
N ILE A 217 14.02 -7.36 2.86
CA ILE A 217 15.44 -7.31 2.47
C ILE A 217 15.84 -5.90 2.01
N ARG A 218 16.10 -4.98 2.95
CA ARG A 218 16.61 -3.65 2.61
C ARG A 218 18.07 -3.79 2.16
N PRO A 219 18.46 -3.35 0.94
CA PRO A 219 19.87 -3.24 0.60
C PRO A 219 20.53 -2.26 1.59
N LYS A 220 21.58 -2.69 2.29
CA LYS A 220 22.29 -1.88 3.29
C LYS A 220 22.74 -0.57 2.64
N ARG A 221 22.12 0.54 3.02
CA ARG A 221 22.51 1.90 2.60
C ARG A 221 23.75 2.27 3.42
N LYS A 222 24.91 2.47 2.78
CA LYS A 222 26.00 3.23 3.42
C LYS A 222 25.45 4.65 3.67
N GLN A 223 25.67 5.16 4.87
CA GLN A 223 24.96 6.29 5.47
C GLN A 223 25.09 7.62 4.70
N GLN A 224 24.09 8.48 4.98
CA GLN A 224 24.07 9.95 4.89
C GLN A 224 24.04 10.59 3.49
N HIS A 225 22.83 10.97 3.06
CA HIS A 225 22.55 12.36 2.68
C HIS A 225 21.09 12.66 3.03
N LYS A 226 20.87 13.83 3.66
CA LYS A 226 19.56 14.36 4.06
C LYS A 226 18.56 14.25 2.89
N GLN A 227 17.32 13.90 3.21
CA GLN A 227 16.17 13.99 2.31
C GLN A 227 15.99 15.44 1.84
N GLN A 228 16.66 15.82 0.77
CA GLN A 228 16.20 16.87 -0.13
C GLN A 228 15.77 16.19 -1.42
N ASN A 229 14.72 16.73 -2.04
CA ASN A 229 14.08 16.21 -3.25
C ASN A 229 15.11 16.06 -4.38
N ARG A 230 15.83 14.93 -4.42
CA ARG A 230 16.82 14.63 -5.46
C ARG A 230 16.25 14.72 -6.86
N VAL A 231 14.95 14.45 -7.01
CA VAL A 231 14.27 14.61 -8.30
C VAL A 231 14.09 16.09 -8.66
N GLN A 232 13.82 16.98 -7.70
CA GLN A 232 13.81 18.43 -7.96
C GLN A 232 15.21 18.97 -8.27
N GLU A 233 16.25 18.48 -7.58
CA GLU A 233 17.64 18.86 -7.88
C GLU A 233 18.02 18.44 -9.30
N ILE A 234 17.69 17.22 -9.72
CA ILE A 234 17.94 16.75 -11.10
C ILE A 234 17.12 17.55 -12.12
N LEU A 235 15.88 17.90 -11.80
CA LEU A 235 15.04 18.73 -12.67
C LEU A 235 15.58 20.17 -12.81
N GLN A 236 16.15 20.73 -11.74
CA GLN A 236 16.78 22.06 -11.76
C GLN A 236 18.09 22.05 -12.56
N MET A 237 18.85 20.95 -12.53
CA MET A 237 20.06 20.80 -13.35
C MET A 237 19.75 20.62 -14.85
N THR A 238 18.51 20.28 -15.23
CA THR A 238 18.13 20.13 -16.64
C THR A 238 17.71 21.42 -17.34
N ASP A 239 17.50 22.50 -16.59
CA ASP A 239 17.14 23.84 -17.08
C ASP A 239 18.38 24.71 -17.43
N GLU A 240 19.60 24.19 -17.23
CA GLU A 240 20.85 24.66 -17.85
C GLU A 240 21.20 23.84 -19.11
#